data_AF-A0A7R9Z203-F1
#
_entry.id   AF-A0A7R9Z203-F1
#
_cell.length_a   1.000
_cell.length_b   1.000
_cell.length_c   1.000
_cell.angle_alpha   90.00
_cell.angle_beta   90.00
_cell.angle_gamma   90.00
#
_symmetry.space_group_name_H-M   'P 1'
#
loop_
_entity.id
_entity.type
_entity.pdbx_description
1 polymer ?
#
loop_
_entity_poly.entity_id
_entity_poly.type
_entity_poly.pdbx_seq_one_letter_code
_entity_poly.pdbx_strand_id
1 'polypeptide(L)'
;SERSDPNLFGIRHQRHRRRLGGLDERPGLHEDDNAVYAESLLESFLRNLGGGASTLPIVLPLVESLLSSGAPDQWRHRRAGLSVLERCLDASPASFARYVPTAVETALSHASHPCPRVQFQSLQLLGALCVADGESAPVRRPNAARILQALAIGVGSGVTKVSA
;
A
#
# COMPACT_ATOMS: atom_id res chain seq x y z
N SER A 1 43.40 -29.63 -46.22
CA SER A 1 43.25 -30.97 -45.63
C SER A 1 43.55 -30.84 -44.16
N GLU A 2 42.71 -31.14 -43.20
CA GLU A 2 41.43 -31.87 -43.17
C GLU A 2 40.58 -31.25 -42.05
N ARG A 3 39.30 -31.00 -42.35
CA ARG A 3 38.25 -30.80 -41.35
C ARG A 3 37.72 -32.18 -41.00
N SER A 4 37.58 -32.47 -39.71
CA SER A 4 36.80 -33.62 -39.24
C SER A 4 35.82 -33.16 -38.17
N ASP A 5 34.61 -32.86 -38.63
CA ASP A 5 33.40 -32.91 -37.81
C ASP A 5 33.01 -34.36 -37.56
N PRO A 6 32.44 -34.69 -36.38
CA PRO A 6 31.48 -35.77 -36.31
C PRO A 6 30.19 -35.27 -35.66
N ASN A 7 29.23 -34.92 -36.51
CA ASN A 7 27.81 -35.04 -36.17
C ASN A 7 27.23 -36.07 -37.14
N LEU A 8 26.69 -37.18 -36.63
CA LEU A 8 25.31 -37.62 -36.90
C LEU A 8 25.02 -39.01 -36.29
N PHE A 9 23.77 -39.15 -35.84
CA PHE A 9 23.02 -40.36 -35.50
C PHE A 9 23.14 -40.92 -34.08
N GLY A 10 22.26 -40.42 -33.22
CA GLY A 10 21.97 -40.99 -31.90
C GLY A 10 20.54 -40.70 -31.44
N ILE A 11 19.57 -41.34 -32.09
CA ILE A 11 18.32 -41.84 -31.49
C ILE A 11 17.31 -40.78 -30.97
N ARG A 12 16.30 -40.56 -31.82
CA ARG A 12 14.94 -40.15 -31.44
C ARG A 12 14.40 -41.09 -30.36
N HIS A 13 14.28 -40.65 -29.11
CA HIS A 13 13.24 -41.11 -28.15
C HIS A 13 13.31 -40.27 -26.87
N GLN A 14 12.69 -39.09 -26.88
CA GLN A 14 12.30 -38.37 -25.65
C GLN A 14 11.24 -37.30 -25.97
N ARG A 15 10.12 -37.74 -26.57
CA ARG A 15 8.83 -37.04 -26.44
C ARG A 15 8.08 -37.67 -25.28
N HIS A 16 7.41 -36.84 -24.49
CA HIS A 16 6.60 -37.15 -23.30
C HIS A 16 7.34 -37.25 -21.95
N ARG A 17 7.78 -36.10 -21.43
CA ARG A 17 7.57 -35.72 -20.01
C ARG A 17 8.26 -34.39 -19.71
N ARG A 18 7.64 -33.26 -20.07
CA ARG A 18 7.75 -31.94 -19.40
C ARG A 18 6.55 -31.08 -19.82
N ARG A 19 5.36 -31.47 -19.38
CA ARG A 19 4.22 -30.55 -19.16
C ARG A 19 4.01 -30.52 -17.65
N LEU A 20 3.77 -29.32 -17.11
CA LEU A 20 3.77 -28.94 -15.68
C LEU A 20 5.14 -28.41 -15.20
N GLY A 21 5.54 -27.30 -15.78
CA GLY A 21 6.56 -26.41 -15.25
C GLY A 21 6.36 -25.06 -15.91
N GLY A 22 5.85 -24.09 -15.16
CA GLY A 22 5.49 -22.77 -15.67
C GLY A 22 4.04 -22.41 -15.41
N LEU A 23 3.59 -22.50 -14.15
CA LEU A 23 2.73 -21.42 -13.67
C LEU A 23 3.66 -20.22 -13.59
N ASP A 24 3.48 -19.35 -14.57
CA ASP A 24 4.02 -18.00 -14.65
C ASP A 24 3.69 -17.30 -13.33
N GLU A 25 4.57 -17.44 -12.33
CA GLU A 25 4.54 -16.67 -11.09
C GLU A 25 4.77 -15.22 -11.48
N ARG A 26 3.68 -14.52 -11.82
CA ARG A 26 3.70 -13.08 -12.01
C ARG A 26 4.16 -12.49 -10.68
N PRO A 27 5.37 -11.90 -10.60
CA PRO A 27 6.01 -11.58 -9.31
C PRO A 27 5.27 -10.55 -8.45
N GLY A 28 4.17 -9.97 -8.92
CA GLY A 28 3.41 -8.93 -8.21
C GLY A 28 2.10 -9.38 -7.56
N LEU A 29 1.47 -10.49 -7.98
CA LEU A 29 0.14 -10.85 -7.43
C LEU A 29 0.21 -11.31 -5.97
N HIS A 30 1.23 -12.12 -5.64
CA HIS A 30 1.42 -12.58 -4.26
C HIS A 30 1.84 -11.47 -3.29
N GLU A 31 2.52 -10.42 -3.78
CA GLU A 31 2.95 -9.31 -2.93
C GLU A 31 1.76 -8.46 -2.46
N ASP A 32 0.82 -8.15 -3.36
CA ASP A 32 -0.36 -7.36 -3.03
C ASP A 32 -1.32 -8.16 -2.12
N ASP A 33 -1.47 -9.49 -2.32
CA ASP A 33 -2.22 -10.37 -1.41
C ASP A 33 -1.62 -10.41 0.01
N ASN A 34 -0.28 -10.50 0.11
CA ASN A 34 0.43 -10.49 1.39
C ASN A 34 0.25 -9.15 2.11
N ALA A 35 0.23 -8.03 1.38
CA ALA A 35 -0.02 -6.71 1.95
C ALA A 35 -1.43 -6.63 2.55
N VAL A 36 -2.46 -7.04 1.79
CA VAL A 36 -3.85 -7.06 2.27
C VAL A 36 -4.02 -7.96 3.49
N TYR A 37 -3.35 -9.12 3.50
CA TYR A 37 -3.35 -10.03 4.65
C TYR A 37 -2.69 -9.40 5.89
N ALA A 38 -1.52 -8.75 5.71
CA ALA A 38 -0.82 -8.06 6.79
C ALA A 38 -1.64 -6.90 7.37
N GLU A 39 -2.33 -6.14 6.53
CA GLU A 39 -3.25 -5.08 6.94
C GLU A 39 -4.40 -5.62 7.80
N SER A 40 -5.00 -6.74 7.37
CA SER A 40 -6.09 -7.41 8.10
C SER A 40 -5.64 -7.93 9.47
N LEU A 41 -4.42 -8.46 9.55
CA LEU A 41 -3.80 -8.88 10.81
C LEU A 41 -3.54 -7.69 11.74
N LEU A 42 -3.02 -6.59 11.20
CA LEU A 42 -2.78 -5.38 11.99
C LEU A 42 -4.09 -4.80 12.53
N GLU A 43 -5.13 -4.70 11.71
CA GLU A 43 -6.45 -4.23 12.13
C GLU A 43 -7.01 -5.10 13.26
N SER A 44 -6.92 -6.43 13.09
CA SER A 44 -7.33 -7.39 14.11
C SER A 44 -6.53 -7.22 15.40
N PHE A 45 -5.22 -7.04 15.30
CA PHE A 45 -4.35 -6.80 16.45
C PHE A 45 -4.73 -5.53 17.21
N LEU A 46 -4.95 -4.42 16.50
CA LEU A 46 -5.32 -3.13 17.08
C LEU A 46 -6.68 -3.19 17.79
N ARG A 47 -7.67 -3.89 17.21
CA ARG A 47 -9.01 -4.06 17.79
C ARG A 47 -8.99 -4.90 19.06
N ASN A 48 -8.22 -5.98 19.06
CA ASN A 48 -8.21 -6.95 20.17
C ASN A 48 -7.30 -6.55 21.33
N LEU A 49 -6.36 -5.62 21.12
CA LEU A 49 -5.36 -5.26 22.12
C LEU A 49 -5.53 -3.81 22.58
N GLY A 50 -6.39 -3.63 23.59
CA GLY A 50 -6.55 -2.37 24.32
C GLY A 50 -7.21 -1.24 23.52
N GLY A 51 -7.97 -1.54 22.46
CA GLY A 51 -8.70 -0.54 21.67
C GLY A 51 -7.80 0.52 21.05
N GLY A 52 -6.57 0.15 20.67
CA GLY A 52 -5.57 1.07 20.11
C GLY A 52 -4.78 1.90 21.13
N ALA A 53 -5.26 2.08 22.37
CA ALA A 53 -4.65 3.02 23.32
C ALA A 53 -3.22 2.62 23.72
N SER A 54 -2.97 1.32 23.91
CA SER A 54 -1.65 0.77 24.25
C SER A 54 -0.79 0.44 23.04
N THR A 55 -1.40 0.23 21.86
CA THR A 55 -0.71 -0.25 20.66
C THR A 55 -0.31 0.87 19.71
N LEU A 56 -1.11 1.95 19.59
CA LEU A 56 -0.78 3.09 18.73
C LEU A 56 0.59 3.73 19.04
N PRO A 57 1.03 3.90 20.31
CA PRO A 57 2.37 4.42 20.59
C PRO A 57 3.52 3.56 20.04
N ILE A 58 3.27 2.26 19.77
CA ILE A 58 4.26 1.33 19.21
C ILE A 58 4.18 1.34 17.68
N VAL A 59 2.96 1.45 17.13
CA VAL A 59 2.72 1.41 15.67
C VAL A 59 3.09 2.72 14.99
N LEU A 60 2.84 3.87 15.59
CA LEU A 60 3.09 5.17 14.95
C LEU A 60 4.57 5.45 14.65
N PRO A 61 5.55 5.11 15.51
CA PRO A 61 6.96 5.20 15.15
C PRO A 61 7.34 4.35 13.93
N LEU A 62 6.67 3.20 13.74
CA LEU A 62 6.86 2.38 12.54
C LEU A 62 6.35 3.10 11.29
N VAL A 63 5.21 3.79 11.38
CA VAL A 63 4.69 4.62 10.28
C VAL A 63 5.70 5.71 9.89
N GLU A 64 6.26 6.42 10.86
CA GLU A 64 7.25 7.47 10.60
C GLU A 64 8.49 6.90 9.89
N SER A 65 8.98 5.74 10.33
CA SER A 65 10.08 5.02 9.68
C SER A 65 9.76 4.64 8.23
N LEU A 66 8.54 4.14 7.97
CA LEU A 66 8.09 3.76 6.63
C LEU A 66 7.97 4.99 5.69
N LEU A 67 7.42 6.09 6.19
CA LEU A 67 7.26 7.32 5.39
C LEU A 67 8.60 8.02 5.11
N SER A 68 9.57 7.89 6.02
CA SER A 68 10.90 8.52 5.94
C SER A 68 11.93 7.67 5.19
N SER A 69 11.57 6.46 4.75
CA SER A 69 12.48 5.53 4.08
C SER A 69 13.02 6.12 2.76
N GLY A 70 14.34 6.21 2.64
CA GLY A 70 15.07 6.61 1.43
C GLY A 70 15.44 5.43 0.51
N ALA A 71 14.83 4.26 0.71
CA ALA A 71 15.13 3.04 -0.06
C ALA A 71 14.74 3.18 -1.55
N PRO A 72 15.36 2.40 -2.46
CA PRO A 72 15.03 2.42 -3.90
C PRO A 72 13.55 2.13 -4.21
N ASP A 73 12.87 1.34 -3.37
CA ASP A 73 11.43 1.08 -3.43
C ASP A 73 10.61 1.92 -2.44
N GLN A 74 10.98 3.20 -2.24
CA GLN A 74 10.35 4.08 -1.23
C GLN A 74 8.82 4.14 -1.36
N TRP A 75 8.27 3.97 -2.56
CA TRP A 75 6.83 4.07 -2.78
C TRP A 75 6.07 2.95 -2.06
N ARG A 76 6.66 1.75 -1.92
CA ARG A 76 6.06 0.62 -1.20
C ARG A 76 5.95 0.93 0.28
N HIS A 77 7.03 1.44 0.87
CA HIS A 77 7.05 1.86 2.27
C HIS A 77 6.07 3.02 2.52
N ARG A 78 6.03 4.01 1.64
CA ARG A 78 5.08 5.13 1.75
C ARG A 78 3.63 4.67 1.67
N ARG A 79 3.29 3.78 0.71
CA ARG A 79 1.95 3.18 0.63
C ARG A 79 1.63 2.40 1.90
N ALA A 80 2.56 1.58 2.39
CA ALA A 80 2.37 0.82 3.63
C ALA A 80 2.15 1.73 4.84
N GLY A 81 2.94 2.79 4.99
CA GLY A 81 2.76 3.77 6.08
C GLY A 81 1.39 4.45 6.05
N LEU A 82 0.92 4.85 4.86
CA LEU A 82 -0.42 5.42 4.67
C LEU A 82 -1.53 4.41 4.97
N SER A 83 -1.37 3.16 4.53
CA SER A 83 -2.32 2.08 4.80
C SER A 83 -2.40 1.74 6.30
N VAL A 84 -1.26 1.72 7.00
CA VAL A 84 -1.23 1.55 8.46
C VAL A 84 -2.00 2.65 9.18
N LEU A 85 -1.88 3.91 8.76
CA LEU A 85 -2.67 5.01 9.33
C LEU A 85 -4.18 4.81 9.13
N GLU A 86 -4.59 4.34 7.95
CA GLU A 86 -5.99 4.01 7.65
C GLU A 86 -6.50 2.88 8.55
N ARG A 87 -5.74 1.79 8.68
CA ARG A 87 -6.09 0.69 9.60
C ARG A 87 -6.14 1.13 11.06
N CYS A 88 -5.28 2.06 11.49
CA CYS A 88 -5.33 2.63 12.83
C CYS A 88 -6.62 3.44 13.09
N LEU A 89 -7.02 4.25 12.10
CA LEU A 89 -8.26 5.01 12.13
C LEU A 89 -9.49 4.07 12.21
N ASP A 90 -9.53 3.04 11.37
CA ASP A 90 -10.64 2.08 11.30
C ASP A 90 -10.73 1.17 12.55
N ALA A 91 -9.59 0.73 13.07
CA ALA A 91 -9.53 -0.18 14.20
C ALA A 91 -9.75 0.50 15.55
N SER A 92 -9.37 1.77 15.68
CA SER A 92 -9.29 2.44 16.97
C SER A 92 -9.60 3.94 16.91
N PRO A 93 -10.77 4.35 16.37
CA PRO A 93 -11.07 5.75 16.05
C PRO A 93 -10.96 6.68 17.27
N ALA A 94 -11.45 6.25 18.44
CA ALA A 94 -11.37 7.05 19.68
C ALA A 94 -9.92 7.29 20.13
N SER A 95 -9.08 6.26 20.11
CA SER A 95 -7.66 6.35 20.48
C SER A 95 -6.84 7.09 19.42
N PHE A 96 -7.26 7.02 18.16
CA PHE A 96 -6.60 7.65 17.03
C PHE A 96 -6.91 9.15 16.89
N ALA A 97 -8.00 9.64 17.50
CA ALA A 97 -8.49 11.02 17.38
C ALA A 97 -7.40 12.10 17.53
N ARG A 98 -6.49 11.95 18.49
CA ARG A 98 -5.38 12.90 18.72
C ARG A 98 -4.33 12.94 17.59
N TYR A 99 -4.27 11.91 16.75
CA TYR A 99 -3.32 11.80 15.64
C TYR A 99 -3.93 12.21 14.29
N VAL A 100 -5.24 12.47 14.25
CA VAL A 100 -5.96 12.83 13.02
C VAL A 100 -5.35 14.06 12.33
N PRO A 101 -4.97 15.16 13.02
CA PRO A 101 -4.32 16.30 12.36
C PRO A 101 -3.03 15.90 11.63
N THR A 102 -2.20 15.08 12.27
CA THR A 102 -0.97 14.56 11.67
C THR A 102 -1.27 13.69 10.46
N ALA A 103 -2.24 12.77 10.58
CA ALA A 103 -2.64 11.89 9.48
C ALA A 103 -3.14 12.67 8.26
N VAL A 104 -3.87 13.77 8.46
CA VAL A 104 -4.33 14.67 7.39
C VAL A 104 -3.16 15.34 6.68
N GLU A 105 -2.21 15.91 7.41
CA GLU A 105 -1.02 16.54 6.80
C GLU A 105 -0.16 15.50 6.06
N THR A 106 0.02 14.33 6.65
CA THR A 106 0.71 13.20 6.02
C THR A 106 0.01 12.79 4.72
N ALA A 107 -1.31 12.63 4.73
CA ALA A 107 -2.05 12.27 3.54
C ALA A 107 -1.97 13.37 2.47
N LEU A 108 -2.20 14.63 2.82
CA LEU A 108 -2.13 15.76 1.89
C LEU A 108 -0.74 15.90 1.25
N SER A 109 0.34 15.71 2.00
CA SER A 109 1.71 15.75 1.45
C SER A 109 1.99 14.64 0.41
N HIS A 110 1.22 13.55 0.45
CA HIS A 110 1.33 12.42 -0.47
C HIS A 110 0.26 12.40 -1.57
N ALA A 111 -0.71 13.32 -1.55
CA ALA A 111 -1.82 13.34 -2.51
C ALA A 111 -1.39 13.69 -3.95
N SER A 112 -0.21 14.30 -4.10
CA SER A 112 0.41 14.61 -5.39
C SER A 112 1.69 13.79 -5.62
N HIS A 113 1.83 12.64 -4.95
CA HIS A 113 3.01 11.79 -5.07
C HIS A 113 3.13 11.22 -6.50
N PRO A 114 4.34 11.15 -7.10
CA PRO A 114 4.52 10.72 -8.49
C PRO A 114 4.13 9.25 -8.74
N CYS A 115 4.13 8.41 -7.70
CA CYS A 115 3.64 7.04 -7.79
C CYS A 115 2.12 7.00 -7.60
N PRO A 116 1.33 6.52 -8.58
CA PRO A 116 -0.13 6.50 -8.49
C PRO A 116 -0.67 5.62 -7.37
N ARG A 117 0.04 4.54 -7.00
CA ARG A 117 -0.35 3.67 -5.87
C ARG A 117 -0.31 4.42 -4.53
N VAL A 118 0.69 5.29 -4.35
CA VAL A 118 0.83 6.13 -3.14
C VAL A 118 -0.21 7.24 -3.14
N GLN A 119 -0.42 7.89 -4.29
CA GLN A 119 -1.46 8.91 -4.46
C GLN A 119 -2.84 8.34 -4.14
N PHE A 120 -3.19 7.18 -4.70
CA PHE A 120 -4.46 6.51 -4.44
C PHE A 120 -4.65 6.20 -2.95
N GLN A 121 -3.64 5.61 -2.29
CA GLN A 121 -3.70 5.32 -0.85
C GLN A 121 -3.87 6.59 -0.01
N SER A 122 -3.19 7.68 -0.37
CA SER A 122 -3.34 8.98 0.28
C SER A 122 -4.78 9.51 0.16
N LEU A 123 -5.37 9.44 -1.04
CA LEU A 123 -6.75 9.85 -1.27
C LEU A 123 -7.76 8.94 -0.53
N GLN A 124 -7.50 7.64 -0.44
CA GLN A 124 -8.29 6.72 0.37
C GLN A 124 -8.27 7.12 1.85
N LEU A 125 -7.09 7.37 2.41
CA LEU A 125 -6.93 7.83 3.78
C LEU A 125 -7.67 9.16 4.02
N LEU A 126 -7.57 10.14 3.10
CA LEU A 126 -8.34 11.38 3.19
C LEU A 126 -9.86 11.14 3.18
N GLY A 127 -10.33 10.20 2.36
CA GLY A 127 -11.72 9.76 2.34
C GLY A 127 -12.15 9.16 3.68
N ALA A 128 -11.35 8.24 4.23
CA ALA A 128 -11.62 7.61 5.53
C ALA A 128 -11.66 8.64 6.67
N LEU A 129 -10.72 9.60 6.69
CA LEU A 129 -10.68 10.71 7.65
C LEU A 129 -11.91 11.63 7.54
N CYS A 130 -12.50 11.74 6.34
CA CYS A 130 -13.75 12.48 6.14
C CYS A 130 -14.99 11.71 6.59
N VAL A 131 -14.94 10.38 6.64
CA VAL A 131 -16.08 9.54 7.04
C VAL A 131 -16.05 9.24 8.54
N ALA A 132 -14.87 9.12 9.14
CA ALA A 132 -14.72 8.86 10.57
C ALA A 132 -15.58 9.83 11.39
N ASP A 133 -16.61 9.26 12.04
CA ASP A 133 -17.58 9.99 12.85
C ASP A 133 -17.11 10.05 14.31
N GLY A 134 -17.32 11.21 14.94
CA GLY A 134 -16.85 11.53 16.29
C GLY A 134 -15.75 12.59 16.25
N GLU A 135 -15.97 13.74 16.89
CA GLU A 135 -15.03 14.88 17.08
C GLU A 135 -14.10 15.26 15.90
N SER A 136 -14.41 14.81 14.67
CA SER A 136 -13.64 14.98 13.43
C SER A 136 -14.20 16.10 12.55
N ALA A 137 -15.27 16.76 13.02
CA ALA A 137 -15.69 18.09 12.56
C ALA A 137 -14.56 19.15 12.46
N PRO A 138 -13.58 19.22 13.40
CA PRO A 138 -12.43 20.13 13.31
C PRO A 138 -11.41 19.70 12.25
N VAL A 139 -11.55 18.55 11.59
CA VAL A 139 -10.67 18.14 10.49
C VAL A 139 -11.33 18.46 9.15
N ARG A 140 -12.62 18.14 9.01
CA ARG A 140 -13.37 18.36 7.77
C ARG A 140 -13.42 19.85 7.40
N ARG A 141 -13.80 20.72 8.34
CA ARG A 141 -14.03 22.15 8.03
C ARG A 141 -12.76 22.92 7.62
N PRO A 142 -11.65 22.89 8.37
CA PRO A 142 -10.46 23.67 7.99
C PRO A 142 -9.73 23.07 6.79
N ASN A 143 -9.83 21.75 6.56
CA ASN A 143 -9.10 21.09 5.47
C ASN A 143 -9.96 20.83 4.22
N ALA A 144 -11.27 21.12 4.24
CA ALA A 144 -12.18 20.85 3.13
C ALA A 144 -11.64 21.34 1.78
N ALA A 145 -11.18 22.59 1.71
CA ALA A 145 -10.64 23.15 0.48
C ALA A 145 -9.39 22.40 -0.01
N ARG A 146 -8.48 22.05 0.90
CA ARG A 146 -7.24 21.30 0.57
C ARG A 146 -7.55 19.88 0.13
N ILE A 147 -8.49 19.22 0.80
CA ILE A 147 -8.94 17.85 0.47
C ILE A 147 -9.62 17.84 -0.91
N LEU A 148 -10.52 18.79 -1.17
CA LEU A 148 -11.18 18.91 -2.48
C LEU A 148 -10.18 19.23 -3.59
N GLN A 149 -9.19 20.09 -3.32
CA GLN A 149 -8.11 20.38 -4.27
C GLN A 149 -7.29 19.13 -4.58
N ALA A 150 -6.90 18.37 -3.56
CA ALA A 150 -6.17 17.11 -3.71
C ALA A 150 -6.97 16.08 -4.54
N LEU A 151 -8.27 15.95 -4.28
CA LEU A 151 -9.17 15.09 -5.04
C LEU A 151 -9.31 15.55 -6.51
N ALA A 152 -9.48 16.84 -6.76
CA ALA A 152 -9.59 17.38 -8.10
C ALA A 152 -8.32 17.12 -8.92
N ILE A 153 -7.15 17.28 -8.32
CA ILE A 153 -5.86 16.95 -8.94
C ILE A 153 -5.78 15.45 -9.22
N GLY A 154 -6.17 14.61 -8.26
CA GLY A 154 -6.18 13.15 -8.42
C GLY A 154 -7.08 12.68 -9.57
N VAL A 155 -8.31 13.19 -9.64
CA VAL A 155 -9.28 12.86 -10.71
C VAL A 155 -8.83 13.40 -12.07
N GLY A 156 -8.17 14.57 -12.09
CA GLY A 156 -7.60 15.13 -13.31
C GLY A 156 -6.30 14.45 -13.76
N SER A 157 -5.68 13.62 -12.92
CA SER A 157 -4.48 12.87 -13.30
C SER A 157 -4.85 11.79 -14.33
N GLY A 158 -4.12 11.71 -15.44
CA GLY A 158 -4.40 10.78 -16.55
C GLY A 158 -4.21 9.28 -16.23
N VAL A 159 -4.18 8.90 -14.94
CA VAL A 159 -4.02 7.51 -14.50
C VAL A 159 -5.40 6.84 -14.54
N THR A 160 -5.65 6.07 -15.59
CA THR A 160 -6.95 5.42 -15.82
C THR A 160 -7.10 4.07 -15.13
N LYS A 161 -6.00 3.49 -14.60
CA LYS A 161 -6.02 2.20 -13.90
C LYS A 161 -4.87 2.08 -12.89
N VAL A 162 -5.22 1.95 -11.61
CA VAL A 162 -4.32 1.44 -10.58
C VAL A 162 -4.66 -0.04 -10.41
N SER A 163 -3.82 -0.94 -10.94
CA SER A 163 -3.96 -2.36 -10.60
C SER A 163 -3.56 -2.53 -9.15
N ALA A 164 -4.50 -3.02 -8.35
CA ALA A 164 -4.34 -3.32 -6.93
C ALA A 164 -3.11 -4.19 -6.70
#